data_AF-A0A0Q9QZQ2-F1
#
_entry.id   AF-A0A0Q9QZQ2-F1
#
_cell.length_a   1.000
_cell.length_b   1.000
_cell.length_c   1.000
_cell.angle_alpha   90.00
_cell.angle_beta   90.00
_cell.angle_gamma   90.00
#
_symmetry.space_group_name_H-M   'P 1'
#
loop_
_entity.id
_entity.type
_entity.pdbx_description
1 polymer ?
#
loop_
_entity_poly.entity_id
_entity_poly.type
_entity_poly.pdbx_seq_one_letter_code
_entity_poly.pdbx_strand_id
1 'polypeptide(L)'
;MSDAAERIGGVPLIGDQASAPFLSAAEAGAFFVNAGQDQQNSVAQAAAVVGWAIFLLPVLVLIPLWLVPRVQFVVRSTRTRRLSREAGGMELLALRALVLAKPSQLQKVSVDPVRAWREGDPADLERLAKLALRREGVRSR
;
A
#
# COMPACT_ATOMS: atom_id res chain seq x y z
N MET A 1 -42.46 -1.49 33.70
CA MET A 1 -42.80 -2.86 34.14
C MET A 1 -42.59 -3.06 35.64
N SER A 2 -41.78 -2.24 36.32
CA SER A 2 -41.60 -2.25 37.80
C SER A 2 -42.88 -1.96 38.60
N ASP A 3 -43.72 -1.03 38.14
CA ASP A 3 -44.93 -0.60 38.90
C ASP A 3 -46.00 -1.68 39.09
N ALA A 4 -46.07 -2.66 38.18
CA ALA A 4 -47.05 -3.75 38.27
C ALA A 4 -46.61 -4.84 39.26
N ALA A 5 -45.29 -5.06 39.38
CA ALA A 5 -44.73 -6.03 40.33
C ALA A 5 -44.88 -5.55 41.78
N GLU A 6 -44.72 -4.25 42.02
CA GLU A 6 -44.81 -3.63 43.34
C GLU A 6 -46.25 -3.64 43.91
N ARG A 7 -47.26 -3.62 43.03
CA ARG A 7 -48.68 -3.70 43.45
C ARG A 7 -49.15 -5.11 43.82
N ILE A 8 -48.49 -6.17 43.33
CA ILE A 8 -48.89 -7.57 43.59
C ILE A 8 -48.17 -8.13 44.84
N GLY A 9 -46.98 -7.61 45.17
CA GLY A 9 -46.22 -8.00 46.37
C GLY A 9 -46.86 -7.62 47.71
N GLY A 10 -47.93 -6.81 47.71
CA GLY A 10 -48.62 -6.35 48.93
C GLY A 10 -49.68 -7.30 49.51
N VAL A 11 -49.93 -8.47 48.91
CA VAL A 11 -50.98 -9.42 49.37
C VAL A 11 -50.35 -10.47 50.30
N PRO A 12 -50.62 -10.42 51.63
CA PRO A 12 -50.07 -11.40 52.56
C PRO A 12 -50.59 -12.80 52.19
N LEU A 13 -49.69 -13.77 52.08
CA LEU A 13 -49.88 -15.22 51.78
C LEU A 13 -49.82 -15.67 50.30
N ILE A 14 -50.03 -14.82 49.28
CA ILE A 14 -50.08 -15.27 47.87
C ILE A 14 -49.18 -14.45 46.91
N GLY A 15 -48.67 -13.27 47.34
CA GLY A 15 -47.85 -12.38 46.50
C GLY A 15 -46.59 -13.03 45.92
N ASP A 16 -45.91 -13.87 46.70
CA ASP A 16 -44.68 -14.57 46.27
C ASP A 16 -44.96 -15.65 45.20
N GLN A 17 -46.08 -16.37 45.31
CA GLN A 17 -46.45 -17.39 44.31
C GLN A 17 -46.96 -16.77 43.01
N ALA A 18 -47.62 -15.61 43.10
CA ALA A 18 -48.10 -14.89 41.92
C ALA A 18 -46.98 -14.15 41.16
N SER A 19 -45.94 -13.70 41.85
CA SER A 19 -44.81 -12.96 41.26
C SER A 19 -43.70 -13.85 40.70
N ALA A 20 -43.52 -15.06 41.24
CA ALA A 20 -42.52 -16.03 40.78
C ALA A 20 -42.48 -16.28 39.25
N PRO A 21 -43.61 -16.52 38.54
CA PRO A 21 -43.56 -16.72 37.09
C PRO A 21 -43.18 -15.46 36.31
N PHE A 22 -43.54 -14.26 36.79
CA PHE A 22 -43.11 -13.00 36.18
C PHE A 22 -41.63 -12.72 36.40
N LEU A 23 -41.10 -13.05 37.58
CA LEU A 23 -39.67 -12.93 37.88
C LEU A 23 -38.85 -13.87 37.00
N SER A 24 -39.29 -15.12 36.86
CA SER A 24 -38.65 -16.10 35.98
C SER A 24 -38.70 -15.68 34.50
N ALA A 25 -39.83 -15.13 34.05
CA ALA A 25 -39.96 -14.60 32.69
C ALA A 25 -39.04 -13.37 32.47
N ALA A 26 -38.90 -12.50 33.46
CA ALA A 26 -37.99 -11.36 33.41
C ALA A 26 -36.52 -11.80 33.36
N GLU A 27 -36.13 -12.82 34.13
CA GLU A 27 -34.79 -13.39 34.11
C GLU A 27 -34.46 -14.05 32.76
N ALA A 28 -35.38 -14.83 32.20
CA ALA A 28 -35.24 -15.38 30.85
C ALA A 28 -35.13 -14.28 29.79
N GLY A 29 -35.95 -13.23 29.90
CA GLY A 29 -35.88 -12.06 29.02
C GLY A 29 -34.53 -11.35 29.10
N ALA A 30 -34.00 -11.14 30.32
CA ALA A 30 -32.69 -10.55 30.54
C ALA A 30 -31.56 -11.41 29.95
N PHE A 31 -31.65 -12.73 30.09
CA PHE A 31 -30.72 -13.66 29.44
C PHE A 31 -30.69 -13.50 27.92
N PHE A 32 -31.86 -13.45 27.27
CA PHE A 32 -31.93 -13.25 25.81
C PHE A 32 -31.40 -11.89 25.35
N VAL A 33 -31.65 -10.83 26.12
CA VAL A 33 -31.09 -9.50 25.83
C VAL A 33 -29.57 -9.53 25.91
N ASN A 34 -29.00 -10.11 26.97
CA ASN A 34 -27.56 -10.22 27.13
C ASN A 34 -26.94 -11.08 26.02
N ALA A 35 -27.51 -12.25 25.73
CA ALA A 35 -27.05 -13.11 24.65
C ALA A 35 -27.11 -12.40 23.28
N GLY A 36 -28.17 -11.62 23.03
CA GLY A 36 -28.31 -10.81 21.82
C GLY A 36 -27.24 -9.72 21.71
N GLN A 37 -26.94 -9.03 22.81
CA GLN A 37 -25.88 -8.01 22.85
C GLN A 37 -24.49 -8.63 22.61
N ASP A 38 -24.20 -9.78 23.22
CA ASP A 38 -22.93 -10.50 23.01
C ASP A 38 -22.77 -10.95 21.56
N GLN A 39 -23.85 -11.46 20.96
CA GLN A 39 -23.84 -11.85 19.56
C GLN A 39 -23.64 -10.64 18.64
N GLN A 40 -24.33 -9.52 18.89
CA GLN A 40 -24.15 -8.28 18.13
C GLN A 40 -22.70 -7.80 18.21
N ASN A 41 -22.11 -7.80 19.41
CA ASN A 41 -20.73 -7.36 19.61
C ASN A 41 -19.73 -8.27 18.90
N SER A 42 -19.96 -9.58 18.92
CA SER A 42 -19.13 -10.57 18.21
C SER A 42 -19.18 -10.38 16.69
N VAL A 43 -20.38 -10.17 16.15
CA VAL A 43 -20.56 -9.87 14.72
C VAL A 43 -19.91 -8.54 14.34
N ALA A 44 -20.05 -7.51 15.18
CA ALA A 44 -19.42 -6.21 14.94
C ALA A 44 -17.89 -6.30 14.89
N GLN A 45 -17.28 -7.07 15.81
CA GLN A 45 -15.83 -7.32 15.81
C GLN A 45 -15.38 -8.10 14.56
N ALA A 46 -16.11 -9.16 14.20
CA ALA A 46 -15.81 -9.93 12.99
C ALA A 46 -15.90 -9.05 11.72
N ALA A 47 -16.96 -8.24 11.61
CA ALA A 47 -17.14 -7.30 10.51
C ALA A 47 -16.00 -6.26 10.46
N ALA A 48 -15.55 -5.74 11.61
CA ALA A 48 -14.43 -4.82 11.67
C ALA A 48 -13.12 -5.47 11.18
N VAL A 49 -12.82 -6.70 11.63
CA VAL A 49 -11.62 -7.44 11.20
C VAL A 49 -11.67 -7.71 9.70
N VAL A 50 -12.80 -8.20 9.18
CA VAL A 50 -12.99 -8.45 7.74
C VAL A 50 -12.88 -7.16 6.93
N GLY A 51 -13.49 -6.07 7.41
CA GLY A 51 -13.41 -4.76 6.77
C GLY A 51 -11.97 -4.26 6.65
N TRP A 52 -11.20 -4.35 7.74
CA TRP A 52 -9.77 -4.02 7.72
C TRP A 52 -8.97 -4.94 6.82
N ALA A 53 -9.25 -6.24 6.79
CA ALA A 53 -8.56 -7.17 5.89
C ALA A 53 -8.81 -6.82 4.42
N ILE A 54 -10.06 -6.54 4.04
CA ILE A 54 -10.45 -6.14 2.68
C ILE A 54 -9.79 -4.81 2.29
N PHE A 55 -9.61 -3.88 3.23
CA PHE A 55 -8.92 -2.61 2.97
C PHE A 55 -7.40 -2.78 2.89
N LEU A 56 -6.79 -3.46 3.87
CA LEU A 56 -5.34 -3.53 4.01
C LEU A 56 -4.71 -4.43 2.95
N LEU A 57 -5.32 -5.55 2.58
CA LEU A 57 -4.76 -6.46 1.57
C LEU A 57 -4.43 -5.76 0.22
N PRO A 58 -5.38 -5.09 -0.45
CA PRO A 58 -5.08 -4.40 -1.71
C PRO A 58 -4.10 -3.25 -1.49
N VAL A 59 -4.20 -2.52 -0.37
CA VAL A 59 -3.28 -1.42 -0.04
C VAL A 59 -1.84 -1.94 0.10
N LEU A 60 -1.65 -3.05 0.82
CA LEU A 60 -0.34 -3.66 1.05
C LEU A 60 0.29 -4.21 -0.23
N VAL A 61 -0.50 -4.53 -1.25
CA VAL A 61 -0.03 -5.01 -2.56
C VAL A 61 0.19 -3.86 -3.53
N LEU A 62 -0.79 -2.95 -3.66
CA LEU A 62 -0.78 -1.84 -4.62
C LEU A 62 0.26 -0.79 -4.25
N ILE A 63 0.41 -0.46 -2.96
CA ILE A 63 1.41 0.52 -2.52
C ILE A 63 2.81 0.10 -2.97
N PRO A 64 3.37 -1.08 -2.60
CA PRO A 64 4.71 -1.43 -3.03
C PRO A 64 4.80 -1.64 -4.53
N LEU A 65 3.78 -2.22 -5.18
CA LEU A 65 3.77 -2.42 -6.63
C LEU A 65 3.89 -1.09 -7.39
N TRP A 66 3.29 -0.01 -6.88
CA TRP A 66 3.37 1.33 -7.46
C TRP A 66 4.59 2.11 -6.97
N LEU A 67 4.91 2.01 -5.68
CA LEU A 67 5.93 2.81 -5.02
C LEU A 67 7.34 2.33 -5.37
N VAL A 68 7.58 1.01 -5.47
CA VAL A 68 8.90 0.45 -5.83
C VAL A 68 9.39 0.99 -7.18
N PRO A 69 8.66 0.88 -8.31
CA PRO A 69 9.13 1.41 -9.58
C PRO A 69 9.27 2.94 -9.54
N ARG A 70 8.38 3.63 -8.81
CA ARG A 70 8.42 5.10 -8.68
C ARG A 70 9.68 5.57 -7.93
N VAL A 71 9.99 4.92 -6.80
CA VAL A 71 11.18 5.22 -6.00
C VAL A 71 12.44 4.82 -6.76
N GLN A 72 12.46 3.66 -7.42
CA GLN A 72 13.59 3.26 -8.26
C GLN A 72 13.86 4.28 -9.37
N PHE A 73 12.81 4.82 -10.01
CA PHE A 73 12.95 5.88 -11.01
C PHE A 73 13.57 7.15 -10.42
N VAL A 74 13.08 7.63 -9.27
CA VAL A 74 13.60 8.82 -8.60
C VAL A 74 15.06 8.64 -8.15
N VAL A 75 15.39 7.48 -7.57
CA VAL A 75 16.75 7.18 -7.11
C VAL A 75 17.71 7.04 -8.30
N ARG A 76 17.33 6.32 -9.36
CA ARG A 76 18.16 6.15 -10.55
C ARG A 76 18.41 7.47 -11.27
N SER A 77 17.37 8.28 -11.45
CA SER A 77 17.49 9.58 -12.09
C SER A 77 18.38 10.54 -11.30
N THR A 78 18.25 10.56 -9.97
CA THR A 78 19.08 11.40 -9.09
C THR A 78 20.56 10.99 -9.12
N ARG A 79 20.85 9.69 -9.04
CA ARG A 79 22.23 9.17 -9.12
C ARG A 79 22.88 9.46 -10.46
N THR A 80 22.15 9.26 -11.56
CA THR A 80 22.65 9.48 -12.92
C THR A 80 22.89 10.97 -13.19
N ARG A 81 22.03 11.86 -12.67
CA ARG A 81 22.22 13.32 -12.73
C ARG A 81 23.39 13.81 -11.88
N ARG A 82 23.68 13.15 -10.76
CA ARG A 82 24.88 13.45 -9.98
C ARG A 82 26.13 13.03 -10.74
N LEU A 83 26.14 11.82 -11.30
CA LEU A 83 27.25 11.30 -12.09
C LEU A 83 27.58 12.20 -13.28
N SER A 84 26.59 12.77 -13.97
CA SER A 84 26.84 13.70 -15.09
C SER A 84 27.52 15.01 -14.68
N ARG A 85 27.65 15.30 -13.38
CA ARG A 85 28.32 16.49 -12.84
C ARG A 85 29.72 16.19 -12.29
N GLU A 86 30.09 14.91 -12.21
CA GLU A 86 31.39 14.47 -11.73
C GLU A 86 32.40 14.44 -12.90
N ALA A 87 33.68 14.66 -12.62
CA ALA A 87 34.75 14.57 -13.62
C ALA A 87 34.81 13.14 -14.19
N GLY A 88 34.85 13.00 -15.52
CA GLY A 88 34.77 11.70 -16.20
C GLY A 88 33.37 11.07 -16.22
N GLY A 89 32.36 11.72 -15.64
CA GLY A 89 30.99 11.22 -15.59
C GLY A 89 30.36 11.02 -16.97
N MET A 90 30.73 11.85 -17.95
CA MET A 90 30.23 11.72 -19.32
C MET A 90 30.74 10.45 -20.01
N GLU A 91 32.03 10.13 -19.84
CA GLU A 91 32.65 8.93 -20.39
C GLU A 91 32.05 7.67 -19.75
N LEU A 92 31.84 7.67 -18.44
CA LEU A 92 31.17 6.56 -17.75
C LEU A 92 29.73 6.36 -18.22
N LEU A 93 28.99 7.44 -18.49
CA LEU A 93 27.65 7.36 -19.04
C LEU A 93 27.64 6.84 -20.48
N ALA A 94 28.61 7.26 -21.30
CA ALA A 94 28.77 6.75 -22.65
C ALA A 94 29.15 5.26 -22.66
N LEU A 95 30.06 4.82 -21.78
CA LEU A 95 30.38 3.40 -21.59
C LEU A 95 29.14 2.59 -21.15
N ARG A 96 28.38 3.13 -20.19
CA ARG A 96 27.12 2.51 -19.74
C ARG A 96 26.10 2.40 -20.88
N ALA A 97 26.07 3.35 -21.80
CA ALA A 97 25.24 3.25 -23.00
C ALA A 97 25.67 2.07 -23.88
N LEU A 98 26.97 1.90 -24.12
CA LEU A 98 27.49 0.79 -24.94
C LEU A 98 27.19 -0.59 -24.32
N VAL A 99 27.27 -0.72 -23.00
CA VAL A 99 27.05 -1.99 -22.29
C VAL A 99 25.58 -2.36 -22.21
N LEU A 100 24.69 -1.38 -22.03
CA LEU A 100 23.30 -1.65 -21.64
C LEU A 100 22.25 -1.23 -22.67
N ALA A 101 22.59 -0.47 -23.72
CA ALA A 101 21.65 -0.10 -24.77
C ALA A 101 21.50 -1.21 -25.80
N LYS A 102 20.33 -1.27 -26.46
CA LYS A 102 20.11 -2.22 -27.56
C LYS A 102 20.89 -1.79 -28.81
N PRO A 103 21.37 -2.72 -29.66
CA PRO A 103 22.08 -2.37 -30.89
C PRO A 103 21.31 -1.39 -31.79
N SER A 104 19.99 -1.55 -31.89
CA SER A 104 19.12 -0.65 -32.67
C SER A 104 19.00 0.77 -32.13
N GLN A 105 19.30 0.99 -30.85
CA GLN A 105 19.36 2.33 -30.25
C GLN A 105 20.72 2.97 -30.48
N LEU A 106 21.80 2.18 -30.40
CA LEU A 106 23.16 2.65 -30.66
C LEU A 106 23.34 3.08 -32.13
N GLN A 107 22.80 2.30 -33.07
CA GLN A 107 22.85 2.61 -34.51
C GLN A 107 22.09 3.89 -34.88
N LYS A 108 21.10 4.30 -34.09
CA LYS A 108 20.40 5.59 -34.28
C LYS A 108 21.24 6.79 -33.84
N VAL A 109 22.25 6.56 -33.00
CA VAL A 109 23.10 7.59 -32.42
C VAL A 109 24.39 7.76 -33.24
N SER A 110 25.01 6.65 -33.64
CA SER A 110 26.20 6.65 -34.48
C SER A 110 26.20 5.43 -35.41
N VAL A 111 26.76 5.61 -36.61
CA VAL A 111 26.94 4.54 -37.60
C VAL A 111 27.88 3.46 -37.06
N ASP A 112 28.92 3.85 -36.33
CA ASP A 112 29.82 2.95 -35.61
C ASP A 112 30.06 3.46 -34.17
N PRO A 113 29.22 3.05 -33.20
CA PRO A 113 29.28 3.52 -31.82
C PRO A 113 30.54 3.04 -31.08
N VAL A 114 31.15 1.92 -31.50
CA VAL A 114 32.35 1.38 -30.85
C VAL A 114 33.59 2.15 -31.31
N ARG A 115 33.65 2.48 -32.61
CA ARG A 115 34.71 3.34 -33.14
C ARG A 115 34.64 4.74 -32.54
N ALA A 116 33.44 5.33 -32.47
CA ALA A 116 33.21 6.65 -31.88
C ALA A 116 33.70 6.73 -30.42
N TRP A 117 33.51 5.66 -29.63
CA TRP A 117 34.05 5.56 -28.28
C TRP A 117 35.58 5.50 -28.23
N ARG A 118 36.21 4.74 -29.14
CA ARG A 118 37.68 4.61 -29.18
C ARG A 118 38.38 5.89 -29.63
N GLU A 119 37.75 6.63 -30.54
CA GLU A 119 38.28 7.90 -31.05
C GLU A 119 38.16 9.03 -30.01
N GLY A 120 37.27 8.88 -29.02
CA GLY A 120 37.17 9.80 -27.89
C GLY A 120 36.62 11.18 -28.26
N ASP A 121 35.95 11.33 -29.41
CA ASP A 121 35.34 12.59 -29.82
C ASP A 121 34.32 13.04 -28.76
N PRO A 122 34.51 14.23 -28.13
CA PRO A 122 33.58 14.75 -27.13
C PRO A 122 32.13 14.80 -27.60
N ALA A 123 31.89 15.07 -28.89
CA ALA A 123 30.54 15.16 -29.45
C ALA A 123 29.84 13.79 -29.49
N ASP A 124 30.57 12.73 -29.82
CA ASP A 124 30.03 11.37 -29.86
C ASP A 124 29.85 10.76 -28.47
N LEU A 125 30.82 11.00 -27.57
CA LEU A 125 30.68 10.68 -26.16
C LEU A 125 29.45 11.36 -25.55
N GLU A 126 29.21 12.63 -25.92
CA GLU A 126 28.03 13.36 -25.46
C GLU A 126 26.73 12.70 -25.94
N ARG A 127 26.67 12.32 -27.22
CA ARG A 127 25.48 11.66 -27.78
C ARG A 127 25.21 10.30 -27.14
N LEU A 128 26.25 9.51 -26.88
CA LEU A 128 26.16 8.22 -26.18
C LEU A 128 25.70 8.39 -24.73
N ALA A 129 26.28 9.34 -24.00
CA ALA A 129 25.86 9.64 -22.63
C ALA A 129 24.43 10.20 -22.56
N LYS A 130 23.99 11.01 -23.54
CA LYS A 130 22.59 11.43 -23.68
C LYS A 130 21.65 10.24 -23.89
N LEU A 131 22.07 9.19 -24.59
CA LEU A 131 21.30 7.95 -24.73
C LEU A 131 21.14 7.23 -23.38
N ALA A 132 22.20 7.12 -22.59
CA ALA A 132 22.14 6.55 -21.24
C ALA A 132 21.21 7.35 -20.32
N LEU A 133 21.28 8.68 -20.35
CA LEU A 133 20.41 9.56 -19.57
C LEU A 133 18.93 9.39 -19.92
N ARG A 134 18.60 9.36 -21.22
CA ARG A 134 17.22 9.16 -21.70
C ARG A 134 16.64 7.82 -21.25
N ARG A 135 17.45 6.77 -21.22
CA ARG A 135 17.01 5.43 -20.79
C ARG A 135 16.71 5.35 -19.28
N GLU A 136 17.37 6.18 -18.48
CA GLU A 136 17.08 6.35 -17.05
C GLU A 136 16.03 7.45 -16.78
N GLY A 137 15.39 7.99 -17.83
CA GLY A 137 14.36 9.03 -17.72
C GLY A 137 14.88 10.41 -17.32
N VAL A 138 16.20 10.64 -17.38
CA VAL A 138 16.81 11.92 -17.10
C VAL A 138 16.83 12.75 -18.38
N ARG A 139 16.20 13.92 -18.34
CA ARG A 139 16.25 14.88 -19.45
C ARG A 139 17.62 15.56 -19.43
N SER A 140 18.45 15.29 -20.44
CA SER A 140 19.61 16.14 -20.71
C SER A 140 19.09 17.49 -21.23
N ARG A 141 19.45 18.57 -20.55
CA ARG A 141 19.35 19.92 -21.11
C ARG A 141 20.54 20.15 -22.03
#